data_AF-A0A6J1NEK8-F1
#
_entry.id   AF-A0A6J1NEK8-F1
#
_cell.length_a   1.000
_cell.length_b   1.000
_cell.length_c   1.000
_cell.angle_alpha   90.00
_cell.angle_beta   90.00
_cell.angle_gamma   90.00
#
_symmetry.space_group_name_H-M   'P 1'
#
loop_
_entity.id
_entity.type
_entity.pdbx_description
1 polymer ?
#
loop_
_entity_poly.entity_id
_entity_poly.type
_entity_poly.pdbx_seq_one_letter_code
_entity_poly.pdbx_strand_id
1 'polypeptide(L)'
;MYVVVTLCFVALASALPDYRPCTYDTRGLCMHYCEEGTYSYNTGCGPMTPEPTCENPHPVATRYAICDYSACYCKPPTVRDTSTKKCVLLERCPPKEDHNIHDSHLYTKF
;
A
#
# COMPACT_ATOMS: atom_id res chain seq x y z
N MET A 1 -16.31 -46.07 2.55
CA MET A 1 -17.07 -44.80 2.60
C MET A 1 -16.30 -43.64 3.23
N TYR A 2 -15.59 -43.81 4.34
CA TYR A 2 -14.82 -42.73 4.99
C TYR A 2 -13.73 -42.10 4.11
N VAL A 3 -13.02 -42.91 3.30
CA VAL A 3 -11.92 -42.43 2.43
C VAL A 3 -12.41 -41.44 1.36
N VAL A 4 -13.61 -41.67 0.81
CA VAL A 4 -14.19 -40.76 -0.19
C VAL A 4 -14.58 -39.43 0.45
N VAL A 5 -15.15 -39.49 1.66
CA VAL A 5 -15.51 -38.29 2.43
C VAL A 5 -14.28 -37.47 2.77
N THR A 6 -13.20 -38.09 3.25
CA THR A 6 -11.95 -37.37 3.56
C THR A 6 -11.31 -36.74 2.32
N LEU A 7 -11.33 -37.41 1.18
CA LEU A 7 -10.82 -36.86 -0.07
C LEU A 7 -11.64 -35.66 -0.56
N CYS A 8 -12.97 -35.70 -0.42
CA CYS A 8 -13.83 -34.57 -0.74
C CYS A 8 -13.55 -33.36 0.15
N PHE A 9 -13.35 -33.54 1.46
CA PHE A 9 -13.01 -32.44 2.37
C PHE A 9 -11.66 -31.79 2.06
N VAL A 10 -10.64 -32.59 1.72
CA VAL A 10 -9.32 -32.05 1.33
C VAL A 10 -9.40 -31.27 0.02
N ALA A 11 -10.11 -31.79 -0.98
CA ALA A 11 -10.32 -31.10 -2.25
C ALA A 11 -11.05 -29.76 -2.05
N LEU A 12 -12.08 -29.72 -1.19
CA LEU A 12 -12.84 -28.51 -0.90
C LEU A 12 -11.99 -27.45 -0.16
N ALA A 13 -11.14 -27.88 0.77
CA ALA A 13 -10.22 -26.99 1.49
C ALA A 13 -9.17 -26.37 0.55
N SER A 14 -8.69 -27.12 -0.44
CA SER A 14 -7.73 -26.62 -1.44
C SER A 14 -8.35 -25.69 -2.49
N ALA A 15 -9.68 -25.64 -2.58
CA ALA A 15 -10.40 -24.81 -3.54
C ALA A 15 -10.76 -23.42 -2.98
N LEU A 16 -10.34 -23.08 -1.76
CA LEU A 16 -10.59 -21.75 -1.21
C LEU A 16 -9.86 -20.70 -2.07
N PRO A 17 -10.59 -19.72 -2.63
CA PRO A 17 -9.97 -18.66 -3.41
C PRO A 17 -9.01 -17.88 -2.52
N ASP A 18 -7.81 -17.67 -3.02
CA ASP A 18 -6.78 -16.87 -2.38
C ASP A 18 -7.25 -15.39 -2.37
N TYR A 19 -7.95 -15.00 -1.29
CA TYR A 19 -8.46 -13.63 -1.10
C TYR A 19 -7.34 -12.68 -0.65
N ARG A 20 -6.18 -12.74 -1.30
CA ARG A 20 -5.12 -11.76 -1.09
C ARG A 20 -5.38 -10.53 -1.96
N PRO A 21 -5.37 -9.31 -1.38
CA PRO A 21 -5.49 -8.10 -2.19
C PRO A 21 -4.32 -8.03 -3.18
N CYS A 22 -4.56 -7.52 -4.39
CA CYS A 22 -3.52 -7.33 -5.39
C CYS A 22 -3.71 -6.05 -6.21
N THR A 23 -2.63 -5.60 -6.84
CA THR A 23 -2.69 -4.53 -7.84
C THR A 23 -3.16 -5.10 -9.18
N TYR A 24 -3.92 -4.29 -9.92
CA TYR A 24 -4.50 -4.69 -11.19
C TYR A 24 -3.85 -3.91 -12.34
N ASP A 25 -3.67 -4.57 -13.50
CA ASP A 25 -3.32 -3.89 -14.75
C ASP A 25 -4.54 -3.19 -15.37
N THR A 26 -4.33 -2.48 -16.48
CA THR A 26 -5.39 -1.80 -17.26
C THR A 26 -6.45 -2.76 -17.82
N ARG A 27 -6.21 -4.07 -17.79
CA ARG A 27 -7.15 -5.12 -18.23
C ARG A 27 -7.88 -5.77 -17.04
N GLY A 28 -7.63 -5.31 -15.82
CA GLY A 28 -8.20 -5.88 -14.60
C GLY A 28 -7.56 -7.20 -14.17
N LEU A 29 -6.37 -7.53 -14.69
CA LEU A 29 -5.63 -8.73 -14.30
C LEU A 29 -4.76 -8.42 -13.07
N CYS A 30 -4.79 -9.32 -12.11
CA CYS A 30 -3.98 -9.27 -10.89
C CYS A 30 -2.49 -9.41 -11.26
N MET A 31 -1.69 -8.37 -11.00
CA MET A 31 -0.27 -8.32 -11.35
C MET A 31 0.59 -8.75 -10.17
N HIS A 32 0.39 -8.11 -9.01
CA HIS A 32 1.18 -8.36 -7.81
C HIS A 32 0.30 -8.36 -6.56
N TYR A 33 0.47 -9.38 -5.72
CA TYR A 33 -0.18 -9.41 -4.42
C TYR A 33 0.39 -8.32 -3.50
N CYS A 34 -0.52 -7.69 -2.78
CA CYS A 34 -0.22 -6.70 -1.79
C CYS A 34 0.38 -7.34 -0.54
N GLU A 35 1.32 -6.63 0.09
CA GLU A 35 1.97 -7.04 1.33
C GLU A 35 0.95 -7.21 2.47
N GLU A 36 1.29 -8.02 3.47
CA GLU A 36 0.46 -8.13 4.66
C GLU A 36 0.25 -6.76 5.34
N GLY A 37 -0.96 -6.53 5.85
CA GLY A 37 -1.33 -5.24 6.43
C GLY A 37 -1.68 -4.15 5.41
N THR A 38 -1.66 -4.46 4.10
CA THR A 38 -2.09 -3.53 3.05
C THR A 38 -3.37 -4.00 2.34
N TYR A 39 -4.03 -3.09 1.63
CA TYR A 39 -5.21 -3.36 0.80
C TYR A 39 -5.01 -2.79 -0.60
N SER A 40 -5.72 -3.36 -1.58
CA SER A 40 -5.69 -2.84 -2.96
C SER A 40 -6.52 -1.56 -3.04
N TYR A 41 -5.86 -0.46 -3.35
CA TYR A 41 -6.48 0.81 -3.67
C TYR A 41 -6.54 0.96 -5.19
N ASN A 42 -7.71 1.33 -5.70
CA ASN A 42 -7.91 1.72 -7.09
C ASN A 42 -8.71 3.03 -7.13
N THR A 43 -8.47 3.85 -8.14
CA THR A 43 -9.16 5.14 -8.29
C THR A 43 -10.46 5.04 -9.08
N GLY A 44 -10.66 3.99 -9.88
CA GLY A 44 -11.86 3.80 -10.70
C GLY A 44 -12.17 4.99 -11.62
N CYS A 45 -11.15 5.66 -12.18
CA CYS A 45 -11.27 6.91 -12.94
C CYS A 45 -11.84 8.10 -12.14
N GLY A 46 -11.39 8.27 -10.89
CA GLY A 46 -11.74 9.41 -10.04
C GLY A 46 -10.53 10.15 -9.48
N PRO A 47 -10.77 11.17 -8.63
CA PRO A 47 -9.74 11.79 -7.81
C PRO A 47 -8.96 10.74 -7.01
N MET A 48 -7.64 10.80 -7.10
CA MET A 48 -6.76 9.91 -6.35
C MET A 48 -6.46 10.53 -5.00
N THR A 49 -6.63 9.78 -3.91
CA THR A 49 -6.09 10.17 -2.61
C THR A 49 -4.76 9.47 -2.41
N PRO A 50 -3.64 10.20 -2.19
CA PRO A 50 -2.37 9.57 -1.86
C PRO A 50 -2.44 8.68 -0.61
N GLU A 51 -1.55 7.70 -0.50
CA GLU A 51 -1.43 6.88 0.70
C GLU A 51 -1.02 7.76 1.90
N PRO A 52 -1.66 7.61 3.07
CA PRO A 52 -1.21 8.26 4.30
C PRO A 52 0.22 7.86 4.66
N THR A 53 1.09 8.83 4.91
CA THR A 53 2.47 8.59 5.35
C THR A 53 2.77 9.20 6.72
N CYS A 54 3.91 8.87 7.30
CA CYS A 54 4.39 9.50 8.53
C CYS A 54 4.57 11.03 8.39
N GLU A 55 4.94 11.50 7.21
CA GLU A 55 5.14 12.92 6.91
C GLU A 55 3.83 13.64 6.59
N ASN A 56 2.88 12.92 5.97
CA ASN A 56 1.55 13.43 5.63
C ASN A 56 0.47 12.40 5.98
N PRO A 57 0.02 12.35 7.25
CA PRO A 57 -0.94 11.35 7.72
C PRO A 57 -2.38 11.59 7.22
N HIS A 58 -2.69 12.78 6.73
CA HIS A 58 -4.02 13.13 6.22
C HIS A 58 -3.90 13.73 4.81
N PRO A 59 -3.53 12.92 3.81
CA PRO A 59 -3.40 13.38 2.44
C PRO A 59 -4.76 13.78 1.88
N VAL A 60 -4.77 14.81 1.04
CA VAL A 60 -5.96 15.30 0.36
C VAL A 60 -6.00 14.72 -1.05
N ALA A 61 -7.20 14.40 -1.54
CA ALA A 61 -7.40 13.94 -2.90
C ALA A 61 -6.89 14.96 -3.94
N THR A 62 -6.34 14.44 -5.04
CA THR A 62 -5.97 15.24 -6.20
C THR A 62 -7.20 15.88 -6.84
N ARG A 63 -7.00 16.97 -7.60
CA ARG A 63 -8.12 17.66 -8.28
C ARG A 63 -8.54 16.99 -9.60
N TYR A 64 -7.68 16.16 -10.18
CA TYR A 64 -7.87 15.56 -11.49
C TYR A 64 -8.25 14.09 -11.35
N ALA A 65 -9.07 13.62 -12.28
CA ALA A 65 -9.37 12.19 -12.37
C ALA A 65 -8.15 11.44 -12.90
N ILE A 66 -7.76 10.39 -12.19
CA ILE A 66 -6.71 9.46 -12.62
C ILE A 66 -7.38 8.13 -12.92
N CYS A 67 -7.32 7.72 -14.19
CA CYS A 67 -7.70 6.38 -14.62
C CYS A 67 -6.52 5.43 -14.47
N ASP A 68 -6.81 4.15 -14.27
CA ASP A 68 -5.81 3.06 -14.24
C ASP A 68 -4.75 3.17 -13.14
N TYR A 69 -5.07 3.85 -12.04
CA TYR A 69 -4.20 3.82 -10.86
C TYR A 69 -4.62 2.70 -9.92
N SER A 70 -3.68 1.78 -9.65
CA SER A 70 -3.81 0.73 -8.67
C SER A 70 -2.53 0.61 -7.84
N ALA A 71 -2.66 0.57 -6.52
CA ALA A 71 -1.54 0.48 -5.59
C ALA A 71 -1.94 -0.25 -4.30
N CYS A 72 -0.97 -0.70 -3.52
CA CYS A 72 -1.19 -1.33 -2.22
C CYS A 72 -1.04 -0.30 -1.10
N TYR A 73 -2.13 0.03 -0.41
CA TYR A 73 -2.15 1.03 0.64
C TYR A 73 -2.21 0.38 2.03
N CYS A 74 -1.56 1.00 3.01
CA CYS A 74 -1.64 0.59 4.41
C CYS A 74 -3.08 0.58 4.92
N LYS A 75 -3.49 -0.50 5.62
CA LYS A 75 -4.83 -0.58 6.20
C LYS A 75 -4.99 0.46 7.32
N PRO A 76 -6.14 1.16 7.40
CA PRO A 76 -6.43 2.00 8.56
C PRO A 76 -6.36 1.20 9.87
N PRO A 77 -5.82 1.75 10.97
CA PRO A 77 -5.39 3.14 11.17
C PRO A 77 -3.87 3.37 10.96
N THR A 78 -3.21 2.55 10.15
CA THR A 78 -1.76 2.64 9.93
C THR A 78 -1.40 3.61 8.81
N VAL A 79 -0.18 4.16 8.88
CA VAL A 79 0.43 5.04 7.87
C VAL A 79 1.71 4.39 7.34
N ARG A 80 2.12 4.75 6.12
CA ARG A 80 3.38 4.28 5.54
C ARG A 80 4.55 5.09 6.09
N ASP A 81 5.50 4.40 6.72
CA ASP A 81 6.83 4.97 6.95
C ASP A 81 7.63 4.88 5.65
N THR A 82 7.97 6.04 5.08
CA THR A 82 8.65 6.12 3.79
C THR A 82 10.10 5.63 3.85
N SER A 83 10.71 5.64 5.03
CA SER A 83 12.09 5.20 5.27
C SER A 83 12.21 3.68 5.32
N THR A 84 11.34 3.02 6.08
CA THR A 84 11.34 1.55 6.22
C THR A 84 10.43 0.84 5.22
N LYS A 85 9.59 1.60 4.51
CA LYS A 85 8.52 1.10 3.61
C LYS A 85 7.46 0.26 4.32
N LYS A 86 7.38 0.29 5.65
CA LYS A 86 6.42 -0.51 6.42
C LYS A 86 5.19 0.31 6.83
N CYS A 87 4.07 -0.38 7.01
CA CYS A 87 2.89 0.19 7.64
C CYS A 87 3.08 0.19 9.16
N VAL A 88 3.00 1.38 9.76
CA VAL A 88 3.17 1.58 11.20
C VAL A 88 2.02 2.41 11.75
N LEU A 89 1.79 2.33 13.06
CA LEU A 89 0.92 3.29 13.72
C LEU A 89 1.57 4.67 13.69
N LEU A 90 0.77 5.73 13.56
CA LEU A 90 1.26 7.11 13.50
C LEU A 90 2.17 7.47 14.69
N GLU A 91 1.85 6.97 15.88
CA GLU A 91 2.63 7.15 17.11
C GLU A 91 4.02 6.50 17.07
N ARG A 92 4.24 5.56 16.13
CA ARG A 92 5.51 4.86 15.93
C ARG A 92 6.28 5.37 14.73
N CYS A 93 5.85 6.47 14.12
CA CYS A 93 6.61 7.12 13.08
C CYS A 93 7.97 7.60 13.60
N PRO A 94 9.02 7.56 12.76
CA PRO A 94 10.31 8.08 13.16
C PRO A 94 10.17 9.57 13.53
N PRO A 95 10.96 10.04 14.51
CA PRO A 95 11.02 11.47 14.79
C PRO A 95 11.46 12.20 13.51
N LYS A 96 10.86 13.37 13.25
CA LYS A 96 11.26 14.21 12.13
C LYS A 96 12.68 14.69 12.40
N GLU A 97 13.68 14.15 11.71
CA GLU A 97 15.00 14.76 11.69
C GLU A 97 14.89 16.09 10.93
N ASP A 98 15.13 17.20 11.62
CA ASP A 98 15.30 18.50 10.99
C ASP A 98 16.51 18.41 10.06
N HIS A 99 16.29 18.27 8.76
CA HIS A 99 17.30 18.57 7.74
C HIS A 99 17.57 20.08 7.72
N ASN A 100 18.17 20.61 8.78
CA ASN A 100 18.86 21.88 8.80
C ASN A 100 20.27 21.62 9.33
N ILE A 101 21.27 22.12 8.59
CA ILE A 101 22.73 22.08 8.83
C ILE A 101 23.46 21.02 7.97
N HIS A 102 23.63 21.31 6.67
CA HIS A 102 24.94 21.29 5.96
C HIS A 102 24.74 21.46 4.44
N ASP A 103 24.34 22.65 4.00
CA ASP A 103 24.53 23.04 2.59
C ASP A 103 24.85 24.54 2.45
N SER A 104 25.76 25.03 3.30
CA SER A 104 26.22 26.43 3.32
C SER A 104 27.59 26.64 2.67
N HIS A 105 28.17 25.65 2.00
CA HIS A 105 29.54 25.74 1.47
C HIS A 105 29.67 25.60 -0.05
N LEU A 106 28.62 25.90 -0.82
CA LEU A 106 28.71 25.90 -2.29
C LEU A 106 28.31 27.21 -2.98
N TYR A 107 28.44 28.36 -2.31
CA TYR A 107 28.33 29.68 -2.96
C TYR A 107 29.39 30.68 -2.46
N THR A 108 30.68 30.33 -2.62
CA THR A 108 31.74 31.35 -2.75
C THR A 108 32.90 30.76 -3.54
N LYS A 109 32.82 30.85 -4.86
CA LYS A 109 33.96 30.94 -5.77
C LYS A 109 33.63 32.02 -6.79
N PHE A 110 34.00 33.25 -6.44
CA PHE A 110 34.38 34.28 -7.39
C PHE A 110 35.90 34.24 -7.52
#